data_AF-A0A919UMK3-F1
#
_entry.id   AF-A0A919UMK3-F1
#
_cell.length_a   1.000
_cell.length_b   1.000
_cell.length_c   1.000
_cell.angle_alpha   90.00
_cell.angle_beta   90.00
_cell.angle_gamma   90.00
#
_symmetry.space_group_name_H-M   'P 1'
#
loop_
_entity.id
_entity.type
_entity.pdbx_description
1 polymer ?
#
loop_
_entity_poly.entity_id
_entity_poly.type
_entity_poly.pdbx_seq_one_letter_code
_entity_poly.pdbx_strand_id
1 'polypeptide(L)'
;MTPESARALAEEYFNGGRPNPVDVALYVFDAGFVAWTRDSTPEDPTVLPTTVGGGCIIIDRHTGDVCVRPLLSPEHVAAQWPDRTPR
;
A
#
# COMPACT_ATOMS: atom_id res chain seq x y z
N MET A 1 0.37 -9.77 13.70
CA MET A 1 0.79 -8.37 13.58
C MET A 1 -0.38 -7.44 13.91
N THR A 2 -0.15 -6.30 14.58
CA THR A 2 -1.19 -5.30 14.87
C THR A 2 -1.27 -4.23 13.77
N PRO A 3 -2.38 -3.47 13.65
CA PRO A 3 -2.48 -2.37 12.70
C PRO A 3 -1.38 -1.30 12.87
N GLU A 4 -0.96 -1.04 14.11
CA GLU A 4 0.11 -0.07 14.42
C GLU A 4 1.46 -0.55 13.89
N SER A 5 1.81 -1.82 14.11
CA SER A 5 3.05 -2.39 13.57
C SER A 5 3.03 -2.46 12.03
N ALA A 6 1.88 -2.80 11.44
CA ALA A 6 1.72 -2.81 9.99
C ALA A 6 1.86 -1.40 9.39
N ARG A 7 1.32 -0.38 10.06
CA ARG A 7 1.49 1.02 9.67
C ARG A 7 2.95 1.43 9.71
N ALA A 8 3.66 1.15 10.81
CA ALA A 8 5.08 1.48 10.92
C ALA A 8 5.93 0.80 9.83
N LEU A 9 5.64 -0.46 9.52
CA LEU A 9 6.29 -1.19 8.42
C LEU A 9 5.99 -0.56 7.05
N ALA A 10 4.75 -0.16 6.81
CA ALA A 10 4.36 0.50 5.55
C ALA A 10 5.00 1.89 5.41
N GLU A 11 5.05 2.67 6.49
CA GLU A 11 5.73 3.96 6.53
C GLU A 11 7.23 3.81 6.22
N GLU A 12 7.91 2.84 6.83
CA GLU A 12 9.30 2.54 6.50
C GLU A 12 9.46 2.12 5.03
N TYR A 13 8.59 1.25 4.52
CA TYR A 13 8.64 0.79 3.13
C TYR A 13 8.51 1.95 2.13
N PHE A 14 7.56 2.87 2.35
CA PHE A 14 7.31 3.98 1.44
C PHE A 14 8.24 5.18 1.66
N ASN A 15 8.66 5.45 2.89
CA ASN A 15 9.35 6.69 3.27
C ASN A 15 10.82 6.50 3.69
N GLY A 16 11.32 5.28 3.90
CA GLY A 16 12.67 5.04 4.44
C GLY A 16 13.83 5.66 3.64
N GLY A 17 13.61 5.99 2.36
CA GLY A 17 14.55 6.72 1.51
C GLY A 17 14.05 8.05 0.96
N ARG A 18 12.87 8.54 1.39
CA ARG A 18 12.27 9.76 0.85
C ARG A 18 12.74 11.00 1.64
N PRO A 19 13.21 12.07 0.97
CA PRO A 19 13.54 13.32 1.65
C PRO A 19 12.30 14.02 2.21
N ASN A 20 11.15 13.85 1.55
CA ASN A 20 9.86 14.35 1.99
C ASN A 20 8.92 13.15 2.18
N PRO A 21 8.62 12.76 3.43
CA PRO A 21 7.69 11.67 3.72
C PRO A 21 6.30 11.96 3.15
N VAL A 22 5.63 10.91 2.69
CA VAL A 22 4.23 10.97 2.27
C VAL A 22 3.34 10.23 3.26
N ASP A 23 2.09 10.65 3.33
CA ASP A 23 1.08 9.98 4.14
C ASP A 23 0.82 8.58 3.63
N VAL A 24 0.75 7.62 4.54
CA VAL A 24 0.44 6.21 4.23
C VAL A 24 -0.93 5.86 4.78
N ALA A 25 -1.79 5.36 3.90
CA ALA A 25 -3.07 4.79 4.26
C ALA A 25 -2.95 3.29 4.54
N LEU A 26 -3.83 2.78 5.40
CA LEU A 26 -3.89 1.37 5.75
C LEU A 26 -5.35 0.89 5.73
N TYR A 27 -5.58 -0.23 5.06
CA TYR A 27 -6.83 -0.99 5.10
C TYR A 27 -6.56 -2.34 5.77
N VAL A 28 -7.41 -2.71 6.71
CA VAL A 28 -7.26 -3.93 7.53
C VAL A 28 -8.23 -4.99 7.03
N PHE A 29 -7.73 -6.21 6.79
CA PHE A 29 -8.56 -7.39 6.50
C PHE A 29 -8.07 -8.60 7.28
N ASP A 30 -8.81 -9.71 7.27
CA ASP A 30 -8.57 -10.84 8.18
C ASP A 30 -7.13 -11.39 8.11
N ALA A 31 -6.61 -11.59 6.89
CA ALA A 31 -5.30 -12.19 6.67
C ALA A 31 -4.15 -11.16 6.62
N GLY A 32 -4.42 -9.85 6.64
CA GLY A 32 -3.36 -8.88 6.37
C GLY A 32 -3.79 -7.42 6.37
N PHE A 33 -2.97 -6.63 5.70
CA PHE A 33 -3.16 -5.19 5.54
C PHE A 33 -2.84 -4.79 4.11
N VAL A 34 -3.61 -3.88 3.54
CA VAL A 34 -3.26 -3.19 2.29
C VAL A 34 -2.79 -1.79 2.64
N ALA A 35 -1.61 -1.39 2.19
CA ALA A 35 -1.06 -0.07 2.43
C ALA A 35 -0.69 0.64 1.11
N TRP A 36 -0.95 1.94 1.04
CA TRP A 36 -0.67 2.76 -0.14
C TRP A 36 -0.34 4.20 0.26
N THR A 37 0.36 4.93 -0.60
CA THR A 37 0.62 6.35 -0.39
C THR A 37 -0.63 7.17 -0.70
N ARG A 38 -0.95 8.16 0.13
CA ARG A 38 -1.90 9.21 -0.19
C ARG A 38 -1.14 10.31 -0.88
N ASP A 39 -1.04 10.23 -2.19
CA ASP A 39 -0.49 11.34 -2.96
C ASP A 39 -1.46 12.51 -2.89
N SER A 40 -0.92 13.70 -2.61
CA SER A 40 -1.68 14.94 -2.72
C SER A 40 -2.19 15.07 -4.15
N THR A 41 -3.51 15.17 -4.32
CA THR A 41 -4.06 15.54 -5.63
C THR A 41 -3.45 16.88 -6.02
N PRO A 42 -2.88 17.03 -7.24
CA PRO A 42 -2.36 18.32 -7.68
C PRO A 42 -3.44 19.39 -7.54
N GLU A 43 -3.11 20.54 -6.96
CA GLU A 43 -4.05 21.67 -6.85
C GLU A 43 -4.50 22.16 -8.25
N ASP A 44 -3.60 22.05 -9.24
CA ASP A 44 -3.87 22.32 -10.64
C ASP A 44 -4.08 21.01 -11.42
N PRO A 45 -5.32 20.70 -11.87
CA PRO A 45 -5.61 19.48 -12.62
C PRO A 45 -5.02 19.47 -14.04
N THR A 46 -4.45 20.58 -14.52
CA THR A 46 -3.76 20.67 -15.81
C THR A 46 -2.30 20.25 -15.73
N VAL A 47 -1.75 20.15 -14.51
CA VAL A 47 -0.40 19.63 -14.28
C VAL A 47 -0.46 18.10 -14.31
N LEU A 48 0.36 17.51 -15.18
CA LEU A 48 0.48 16.06 -15.25
C LEU A 48 1.07 15.52 -13.94
N PRO A 49 0.56 14.38 -13.43
CA PRO A 49 1.17 13.74 -12.29
C PRO A 49 2.61 13.33 -12.64
N THR A 50 3.53 13.55 -11.71
CA THR A 50 4.95 13.19 -11.88
C THR A 50 5.17 11.67 -11.90
N THR A 51 4.18 10.88 -11.48
CA THR A 51 4.19 9.41 -11.49
C THR A 51 2.88 8.89 -12.07
N VAL A 52 2.96 7.97 -13.04
CA VAL A 52 1.80 7.27 -13.62
C VAL A 52 1.72 5.88 -13.04
N GLY A 53 0.54 5.49 -12.55
CA GLY A 53 0.30 4.15 -12.00
C GLY A 53 0.96 3.96 -10.64
N GLY A 54 0.22 4.28 -9.57
CA GLY A 54 0.67 4.01 -8.20
C GLY A 54 0.74 2.52 -7.88
N GLY A 55 1.48 2.17 -6.84
CA GLY A 55 1.51 0.84 -6.24
C GLY A 55 0.92 0.85 -4.84
N CYS A 56 0.45 -0.32 -4.40
CA CYS A 56 0.19 -0.60 -3.00
C CYS A 56 0.98 -1.84 -2.58
N ILE A 57 1.04 -2.09 -1.28
CA ILE A 57 1.59 -3.32 -0.73
C ILE A 57 0.53 -4.08 0.07
N ILE A 58 0.61 -5.40 0.06
CA ILE A 58 -0.02 -6.26 1.05
C ILE A 58 1.04 -6.62 2.09
N ILE A 59 0.68 -6.53 3.37
CA ILE A 59 1.47 -7.01 4.49
C ILE A 59 0.74 -8.22 5.10
N ASP A 60 1.37 -9.39 5.08
CA ASP A 60 0.82 -10.59 5.71
C ASP A 60 0.78 -10.41 7.24
N ARG A 61 -0.37 -10.69 7.86
CA ARG A 61 -0.56 -10.48 9.30
C ARG A 61 0.26 -11.44 10.15
N HIS A 62 0.53 -12.64 9.67
CA HIS A 62 1.19 -13.71 10.40
C HIS A 62 2.70 -13.67 10.24
N THR A 63 3.20 -13.44 9.02
CA THR A 63 4.64 -13.45 8.72
C THR A 63 5.25 -12.06 8.69
N GLY A 64 4.47 -11.03 8.36
CA GLY A 64 4.97 -9.70 8.07
C GLY A 64 5.58 -9.54 6.68
N ASP A 65 5.43 -10.55 5.81
CA ASP A 65 5.92 -10.49 4.44
C ASP A 65 5.21 -9.39 3.65
N VAL A 66 5.97 -8.74 2.77
CA VAL A 66 5.49 -7.62 1.94
C VAL A 66 5.37 -8.07 0.49
N CYS A 67 4.20 -7.84 -0.09
CA CYS A 67 3.88 -8.15 -1.49
C CYS A 67 3.42 -6.88 -2.23
N VAL A 68 4.12 -6.51 -3.31
CA VAL A 68 3.75 -5.35 -4.13
C VAL A 68 2.57 -5.69 -5.04
N ARG A 69 1.64 -4.74 -5.21
CA ARG A 69 0.43 -4.86 -6.04
C ARG A 69 0.16 -3.56 -6.81
N PRO A 70 -0.53 -3.63 -7.97
CA PRO A 70 -1.08 -2.44 -8.61
C PRO A 70 -2.06 -1.72 -7.67
N LEU A 71 -2.08 -0.38 -7.72
CA LEU A 71 -3.02 0.41 -6.94
C LEU A 71 -4.45 0.27 -7.50
N LEU A 72 -5.20 -0.67 -6.93
CA LEU A 72 -6.65 -0.82 -7.07
C LEU A 72 -7.33 -0.41 -5.76
N SER A 73 -8.66 -0.53 -5.66
CA SER A 73 -9.32 -0.36 -4.36
C SER A 73 -8.80 -1.39 -3.37
N PRO A 74 -8.62 -1.04 -2.09
CA PRO A 74 -7.99 -1.93 -1.11
C PRO A 74 -8.79 -3.23 -0.90
N GLU A 75 -10.11 -3.20 -1.08
CA GLU A 75 -10.98 -4.39 -1.01
C GLU A 75 -10.69 -5.36 -2.18
N HIS A 76 -10.49 -4.83 -3.39
CA HIS A 76 -10.13 -5.65 -4.55
C HIS A 76 -8.74 -6.25 -4.42
N VAL A 77 -7.79 -5.51 -3.86
CA VAL A 77 -6.45 -6.00 -3.58
C VAL A 77 -6.51 -7.11 -2.52
N ALA A 78 -7.25 -6.90 -1.43
CA ALA A 78 -7.45 -7.91 -0.38
C ALA A 78 -8.15 -9.17 -0.89
N ALA A 79 -9.14 -9.04 -1.78
CA ALA A 79 -9.86 -10.18 -2.36
C ALA A 79 -8.98 -11.07 -3.26
N GLN A 80 -7.83 -10.58 -3.71
CA GLN A 80 -6.86 -11.34 -4.49
C GLN A 80 -5.83 -12.08 -3.61
N TRP A 81 -5.92 -11.93 -2.28
CA TRP A 81 -5.02 -12.57 -1.33
C TRP A 81 -5.61 -13.85 -0.72
N PRO A 82 -4.81 -14.92 -0.54
CA PRO A 82 -3.45 -15.09 -1.07
C PRO A 82 -3.46 -15.29 -2.60
N ASP A 83 -2.29 -15.14 -3.24
CA ASP A 83 -2.17 -15.39 -4.67
C ASP A 83 -2.73 -16.76 -5.03
N ARG A 84 -3.64 -16.80 -6.00
CA ARG A 84 -4.17 -18.06 -6.51
C ARG A 84 -3.03 -18.84 -7.13
N THR A 85 -2.74 -20.02 -6.58
CA THR A 85 -1.80 -20.95 -7.21
C THR A 85 -2.38 -21.32 -8.58
N PRO A 86 -1.66 -21.10 -9.69
CA PRO A 86 -2.08 -21.60 -10.99
C PRO A 86 -2.30 -23.11 -10.90
N ARG A 87 -3.42 -23.60 -11.45
CA ARG A 87 -3.67 -25.04 -11.59
C ARG A 87 -2.97 -25.59 -12.82
#